data_AF-A0A6V8MWH8-F1
#
_entry.id   AF-A0A6V8MWH8-F1
#
_cell.length_a   1.000
_cell.length_b   1.000
_cell.length_c   1.000
_cell.angle_alpha   90.00
_cell.angle_beta   90.00
_cell.angle_gamma   90.00
#
_symmetry.space_group_name_H-M   'P 1'
#
loop_
_entity.id
_entity.type
_entity.pdbx_description
1 polymer ?
#
loop_
_entity_poly.entity_id
_entity_poly.type
_entity_poly.pdbx_seq_one_letter_code
_entity_poly.pdbx_strand_id
1 'polypeptide(L)'
;MSPQYQVIKQCMQLLKESNISAVKKLRLEIQFMQLLRVMLNQDLTDDVRGICSKDAFDQLHLEVRALRQGGRNENVNELMEHIGNILVALSERERQFDSYN
;
A
#
# COMPACT_ATOMS: atom_id res chain seq x y z
N MET A 1 -8.74 9.51 12.19
CA MET A 1 -8.09 8.54 11.29
C MET A 1 -8.18 9.08 9.87
N SER A 2 -7.08 9.06 9.11
CA SER A 2 -7.09 9.56 7.72
C SER A 2 -7.90 8.62 6.81
N PRO A 3 -8.54 9.13 5.74
CA PRO A 3 -9.26 8.31 4.76
C PRO A 3 -8.41 7.18 4.16
N GLN A 4 -7.13 7.46 3.89
CA GLN A 4 -6.16 6.52 3.34
C GLN A 4 -5.95 5.31 4.27
N TYR A 5 -5.93 5.55 5.59
CA TYR A 5 -5.80 4.48 6.57
C TYR A 5 -6.99 3.51 6.52
N GLN A 6 -8.20 4.02 6.31
CA GLN A 6 -9.40 3.19 6.16
C GLN A 6 -9.32 2.35 4.87
N VAL A 7 -8.81 2.93 3.79
CA VAL A 7 -8.63 2.24 2.52
C VAL A 7 -7.68 1.04 2.66
N ILE A 8 -6.52 1.21 3.30
CA ILE A 8 -5.60 0.07 3.51
C ILE A 8 -6.29 -1.04 4.32
N LYS A 9 -7.05 -0.69 5.36
CA LYS A 9 -7.79 -1.69 6.14
C LYS A 9 -8.80 -2.46 5.29
N GLN A 10 -9.50 -1.77 4.40
CA GLN A 10 -10.43 -2.42 3.45
C GLN A 10 -9.68 -3.33 2.48
N CYS A 11 -8.54 -2.89 1.94
CA CYS A 11 -7.66 -3.72 1.11
C CYS A 11 -7.24 -5.01 1.85
N MET A 12 -6.81 -4.91 3.11
CA MET A 12 -6.43 -6.09 3.89
C MET A 12 -7.61 -7.05 4.12
N GLN A 13 -8.83 -6.55 4.31
CA GLN A 13 -10.02 -7.39 4.42
C GLN A 13 -10.34 -8.10 3.10
N LEU A 14 -10.34 -7.37 1.98
CA LEU A 14 -10.56 -7.94 0.65
C LEU A 14 -9.49 -8.97 0.28
N LEU A 15 -8.24 -8.73 0.66
CA LEU A 15 -7.12 -9.63 0.46
C LEU A 15 -7.33 -10.98 1.17
N LYS A 16 -7.83 -10.97 2.41
CA LYS A 16 -8.16 -12.20 3.16
C LYS A 16 -9.17 -13.06 2.42
N GLU A 17 -10.15 -12.43 1.78
CA GLU A 17 -11.23 -13.08 1.02
C GLU A 17 -10.81 -13.49 -0.41
N SER A 18 -9.64 -13.07 -0.90
CA SER A 18 -9.18 -13.39 -2.26
C SER A 18 -8.67 -14.84 -2.39
N ASN A 19 -8.80 -15.41 -3.60
CA ASN A 19 -8.37 -16.78 -3.93
C ASN A 19 -6.89 -16.89 -4.36
N ILE A 20 -6.07 -15.92 -4.01
CA ILE A 20 -4.64 -15.93 -4.35
C ILE A 20 -3.87 -16.93 -3.48
N SER A 21 -2.73 -17.42 -3.99
CA SER A 21 -1.86 -18.34 -3.24
C SER A 21 -1.44 -17.76 -1.89
N ALA A 22 -1.34 -18.60 -0.85
CA ALA A 22 -1.00 -18.20 0.51
C ALA A 22 0.32 -17.39 0.59
N VAL A 23 1.35 -17.79 -0.15
CA VAL A 23 2.65 -17.09 -0.17
C VAL A 23 2.49 -15.65 -0.68
N LYS A 24 1.74 -15.45 -1.78
CA LYS A 24 1.48 -14.10 -2.31
C LYS A 24 0.63 -13.26 -1.36
N LYS A 25 -0.36 -13.88 -0.70
CA LYS A 25 -1.20 -13.22 0.32
C LYS A 25 -0.35 -12.68 1.47
N LEU A 26 0.53 -13.50 2.03
CA LEU A 26 1.45 -13.10 3.10
C LEU A 26 2.35 -11.93 2.69
N ARG A 27 2.90 -11.95 1.47
CA ARG A 27 3.74 -10.84 0.97
C ARG A 27 2.98 -9.52 0.91
N LEU A 28 1.76 -9.52 0.35
CA LEU A 28 0.90 -8.34 0.30
C LEU A 28 0.52 -7.85 1.70
N GLU A 29 0.19 -8.75 2.63
CA GLU A 29 -0.12 -8.37 4.01
C GLU A 29 1.05 -7.67 4.70
N ILE A 30 2.28 -8.17 4.51
CA ILE A 30 3.49 -7.53 5.04
C ILE A 30 3.66 -6.12 4.46
N GLN A 31 3.50 -5.95 3.14
CA GLN A 31 3.63 -4.65 2.50
C GLN A 31 2.54 -3.65 2.96
N PHE A 32 1.29 -4.10 3.13
CA PHE A 32 0.22 -3.28 3.70
C PHE A 32 0.50 -2.88 5.15
N MET A 33 1.04 -3.78 5.97
CA MET A 33 1.44 -3.46 7.34
C MET A 33 2.58 -2.44 7.38
N GLN A 34 3.56 -2.54 6.48
CA GLN A 34 4.62 -1.55 6.34
C GLN A 34 4.04 -0.18 5.96
N LEU A 35 3.12 -0.14 5.00
CA LEU A 35 2.48 1.10 4.56
C LEU A 35 1.69 1.76 5.69
N LEU A 36 0.91 0.97 6.44
CA LEU A 36 0.22 1.45 7.65
C LEU A 36 1.18 2.02 8.69
N ARG A 37 2.31 1.34 8.93
CA ARG A 37 3.30 1.79 9.89
C ARG A 37 3.87 3.14 9.49
N VAL A 38 4.26 3.31 8.22
CA VAL A 38 4.79 4.60 7.75
C VAL A 38 3.76 5.72 7.92
N MET A 39 2.50 5.46 7.53
CA MET A 39 1.43 6.45 7.64
C MET A 39 1.07 6.85 9.08
N LEU A 40 1.27 5.95 10.04
CA LEU A 40 1.00 6.24 11.46
C LEU A 40 2.16 6.96 12.15
N ASN A 41 3.38 6.83 11.63
CA ASN A 41 4.59 7.36 12.27
C ASN A 41 5.10 8.67 11.64
N GLN A 42 4.59 9.09 10.49
CA GLN A 42 5.05 10.32 9.83
C GLN A 42 4.09 11.49 10.07
N ASP A 43 4.63 12.63 10.47
CA ASP A 43 4.06 13.94 10.12
C ASP A 43 4.17 14.07 8.61
N LEU A 44 3.08 13.75 7.90
CA LEU A 44 3.03 13.71 6.44
C LEU A 44 3.32 15.11 5.89
N THR A 45 4.58 15.36 5.53
CA THR A 45 5.02 16.55 4.78
C THR A 45 4.28 16.60 3.44
N ASP A 46 4.15 17.78 2.84
CA ASP A 46 3.33 17.95 1.63
C ASP A 46 3.81 17.08 0.45
N ASP A 47 5.10 16.78 0.38
CA ASP A 47 5.68 15.84 -0.61
C ASP A 47 5.19 14.40 -0.41
N VAL A 48 5.13 13.94 0.85
CA VAL A 48 4.62 12.61 1.19
C VAL A 48 3.12 12.52 0.93
N ARG A 49 2.36 13.61 1.11
CA ARG A 49 0.93 13.67 0.75
C ARG A 49 0.68 13.47 -0.73
N GLY A 50 1.61 13.86 -1.61
CA GLY A 50 1.52 13.59 -3.05
C GLY A 50 1.60 12.10 -3.38
N ILE A 51 2.57 11.40 -2.78
CA ILE A 51 2.76 9.94 -2.92
C ILE A 51 1.58 9.19 -2.28
N CYS A 52 1.16 9.65 -1.10
CA CYS A 52 0.01 9.14 -0.36
C CYS A 52 -1.30 9.84 -0.72
N SER A 53 -1.42 10.31 -1.96
CA SER A 53 -2.63 11.00 -2.43
C SER A 53 -3.83 10.05 -2.38
N LYS A 54 -5.02 10.64 -2.27
CA LYS A 54 -6.27 9.89 -2.26
C LYS A 54 -6.38 8.95 -3.47
N ASP A 55 -5.96 9.41 -4.64
CA ASP A 55 -6.04 8.66 -5.90
C ASP A 55 -5.18 7.40 -5.88
N ALA A 56 -3.97 7.46 -5.31
CA ALA A 56 -3.09 6.29 -5.18
C ALA A 56 -3.74 5.20 -4.30
N PHE A 57 -4.39 5.58 -3.20
CA PHE A 57 -5.09 4.64 -2.33
C PHE A 57 -6.38 4.10 -2.94
N ASP A 58 -7.16 4.96 -3.60
CA ASP A 58 -8.36 4.53 -4.32
C ASP A 58 -7.99 3.51 -5.42
N GLN A 59 -6.87 3.72 -6.12
CA GLN A 59 -6.35 2.77 -7.10
C GLN A 59 -5.95 1.43 -6.46
N LEU A 60 -5.20 1.43 -5.34
CA LEU A 60 -4.88 0.21 -4.60
C LEU A 60 -6.16 -0.55 -4.19
N HIS A 61 -7.19 0.16 -3.77
CA HIS A 61 -8.48 -0.43 -3.39
C HIS A 61 -9.17 -1.11 -4.58
N LEU A 62 -9.16 -0.46 -5.75
CA LEU A 62 -9.71 -1.02 -6.98
C LEU A 62 -8.95 -2.29 -7.41
N GLU A 63 -7.62 -2.27 -7.35
CA GLU A 63 -6.76 -3.41 -7.70
C GLU A 63 -7.05 -4.63 -6.80
N VAL A 64 -7.10 -4.44 -5.48
CA VAL A 64 -7.39 -5.54 -4.54
C VAL A 64 -8.82 -6.05 -4.72
N ARG A 65 -9.78 -5.16 -4.98
CA ARG A 65 -11.16 -5.56 -5.27
C ARG A 65 -11.23 -6.41 -6.55
N ALA A 66 -10.49 -6.05 -7.59
CA ALA A 66 -10.41 -6.84 -8.82
C ALA A 66 -9.80 -8.23 -8.56
N LEU A 67 -8.78 -8.34 -7.70
CA LEU A 67 -8.22 -9.64 -7.27
C LEU A 67 -9.27 -10.54 -6.61
N ARG A 68 -10.10 -9.97 -5.73
CA ARG A 68 -11.20 -10.70 -5.10
C ARG A 68 -12.21 -11.24 -6.10
N GLN A 69 -12.44 -10.53 -7.21
CA GLN A 69 -13.41 -10.90 -8.25
C GLN A 69 -12.85 -11.90 -9.29
N GLY A 70 -11.73 -12.57 -8.99
CA GLY A 70 -11.10 -13.53 -9.91
C GLY A 70 -9.94 -12.95 -10.72
N GLY A 71 -9.26 -11.93 -10.19
CA GLY A 71 -8.08 -11.35 -10.82
C GLY A 71 -6.98 -12.38 -11.05
N ARG A 72 -6.19 -12.15 -12.10
CA ARG A 72 -5.13 -13.09 -12.52
C ARG A 72 -3.85 -12.92 -11.71
N ASN A 73 -2.91 -13.83 -11.91
CA ASN A 73 -1.62 -13.80 -11.21
C ASN A 73 -0.79 -12.55 -11.54
N GLU A 74 -0.94 -12.01 -12.75
CA GLU A 74 -0.30 -10.79 -13.24
C GLU A 74 -0.76 -9.58 -12.41
N ASN A 75 -2.07 -9.45 -12.19
CA ASN A 75 -2.67 -8.40 -11.35
C ASN A 75 -2.10 -8.40 -9.92
N VAL A 76 -1.72 -9.57 -9.39
CA VAL A 76 -1.12 -9.68 -8.04
C VAL A 76 0.31 -9.16 -8.03
N ASN A 77 1.08 -9.45 -9.08
CA ASN A 77 2.46 -8.99 -9.19
C ASN A 77 2.51 -7.47 -9.39
N GLU A 78 1.63 -6.94 -10.24
CA GLU A 78 1.46 -5.49 -10.45
C GLU A 78 1.10 -4.78 -9.14
N LEU A 79 0.17 -5.33 -8.36
CA LEU A 79 -0.18 -4.80 -7.04
C LEU A 79 1.03 -4.80 -6.08
N MET A 80 1.80 -5.90 -6.04
CA MET A 80 3.00 -5.97 -5.20
C MET A 80 4.06 -4.95 -5.60
N GLU A 81 4.25 -4.74 -6.91
CA GLU A 81 5.15 -3.74 -7.45
C GLU A 81 4.68 -2.33 -7.12
N HIS A 82 3.38 -2.05 -7.30
CA HIS A 82 2.77 -0.77 -6.99
C HIS A 82 2.95 -0.40 -5.51
N ILE A 83 2.63 -1.31 -4.58
CA ILE A 83 2.85 -1.08 -3.14
C ILE A 83 4.35 -0.95 -2.84
N GLY A 84 5.19 -1.76 -3.50
CA GLY A 84 6.64 -1.68 -3.38
C GLY A 84 7.19 -0.30 -3.76
N ASN A 85 6.73 0.26 -4.88
CA ASN A 85 7.12 1.58 -5.36
C ASN A 85 6.72 2.68 -4.36
N ILE A 86 5.51 2.59 -3.78
CA ILE A 86 5.08 3.52 -2.73
C ILE A 86 6.00 3.41 -1.51
N LEU A 87 6.32 2.20 -1.05
CA LEU A 87 7.21 1.99 0.09
C LEU A 87 8.64 2.50 -0.15
N VAL A 88 9.18 2.29 -1.36
CA VAL A 88 10.51 2.81 -1.75
C VAL A 88 10.49 4.33 -1.74
N ALA A 89 9.51 4.96 -2.38
CA ALA A 89 9.38 6.41 -2.42
C ALA A 89 9.27 7.02 -1.01
N LEU A 90 8.52 6.36 -0.11
CA LEU A 90 8.42 6.75 1.30
C LEU A 90 9.76 6.60 2.05
N SER A 91 10.49 5.51 1.82
CA SER A 91 11.77 5.21 2.50
C SER A 91 12.94 6.06 2.00
N GLU A 92 12.92 6.48 0.74
CA GLU A 92 13.92 7.39 0.17
C GLU A 92 13.74 8.81 0.71
N ARG A 93 12.49 9.23 0.93
CA ARG A 93 12.21 10.54 1.55
C ARG A 93 12.59 10.59 3.02
N GLU A 94 12.31 9.54 3.80
CA GLU A 94 12.75 9.45 5.20
C GLU A 94 14.27 9.63 5.32
N ARG A 95 15.06 8.97 4.46
CA ARG A 95 16.53 9.11 4.41
C ARG A 95 17.01 10.51 4.02
N GLN A 96 16.26 11.23 3.18
CA GLN A 96 16.58 12.63 2.85
C GLN A 96 16.38 13.53 4.07
N PHE A 97 15.30 13.37 4.84
CA PHE A 97 15.05 14.18 6.04
C PHE A 97 16.07 13.94 7.16
N ASP A 98 16.57 12.71 7.32
CA ASP A 98 17.62 12.38 8.31
C ASP A 98 18.99 12.98 7.94
N SER A 99 19.24 13.27 6.66
CA SER A 99 20.54 13.83 6.22
C SER A 99 20.69 15.35 6.39
N TYR A 100 19.63 16.05 6.79
CA TYR A 100 19.63 17.50 7.04
C TYR A 100 19.43 17.88 8.52
N ASN A 101 19.36 16.90 9.43
CA ASN A 101 19.36 17.10 10.89
C ASN A 101 20.69 16.64 11.50
#